data_AF-A0AB34III9-F1
#
_entry.id   AF-A0AB34III9-F1
#
_cell.length_a   1.000
_cell.length_b   1.000
_cell.length_c   1.000
_cell.angle_alpha   90.00
_cell.angle_beta   90.00
_cell.angle_gamma   90.00
#
_symmetry.space_group_name_H-M   'P 1'
#
loop_
_entity.id
_entity.type
_entity.pdbx_description
1 polymer ?
#
loop_
_entity_poly.entity_id
_entity_poly.type
_entity_poly.pdbx_seq_one_letter_code
_entity_poly.pdbx_strand_id
1 'polypeptide(L)'
;MGSLKDYWSLLGLASGASEKEIHTAYRKQSLAVHPDRYRGADPEGAKQRFLDLTEAKETLCDEKARRAWEKARAAAAAAAAARAAHAAARAAQGEGRRRLREALEAREGAAARGEEELRREEEEAAAALRREMERLRREGRLEARGEKRRREGEGALPEGWREAEAGGRVYYYHAATRATQWERPEAAAAEGAAAAAVEAQESVTLRRLRQAAERQRLVRQMEEEGGGEARRGEAGGGEAEGGETEA
;
A
#
# COMPACT_ATOMS: atom_id res chain seq x y z
N MET A 1 3.76 -43.32 51.76
CA MET A 1 3.49 -43.54 53.20
C MET A 1 1.99 -43.60 53.36
N GLY A 2 1.45 -44.78 53.64
CA GLY A 2 0.02 -44.94 53.86
C GLY A 2 -0.43 -44.11 55.06
N SER A 3 -1.64 -43.55 54.97
CA SER A 3 -2.32 -42.99 56.13
C SER A 3 -2.34 -44.06 57.23
N LEU A 4 -2.00 -43.71 58.47
CA LEU A 4 -2.18 -44.65 59.58
C LEU A 4 -3.64 -45.09 59.59
N LYS A 5 -3.86 -46.41 59.66
CA LYS A 5 -5.18 -47.03 59.68
C LYS A 5 -5.97 -46.46 60.85
N ASP A 6 -7.27 -46.23 60.65
CA ASP A 6 -8.14 -45.73 61.71
C ASP A 6 -8.78 -46.91 62.45
N TYR A 7 -8.15 -47.34 63.55
CA TYR A 7 -8.59 -48.49 64.34
C TYR A 7 -9.99 -48.33 64.94
N TRP A 8 -10.38 -47.12 65.32
CA TRP A 8 -11.73 -46.83 65.82
C TRP A 8 -12.78 -47.05 64.72
N SER A 9 -12.54 -46.49 63.54
CA SER A 9 -13.40 -46.66 62.36
C SER A 9 -13.43 -48.11 61.87
N LEU A 10 -12.31 -48.84 61.94
CA LEU A 10 -12.26 -50.27 61.62
C LEU A 10 -13.16 -51.09 62.55
N LEU A 11 -13.13 -50.82 63.87
CA LEU A 11 -14.01 -51.48 64.84
C LEU A 11 -15.45 -50.92 64.84
N GLY A 12 -15.74 -49.86 64.09
CA GLY A 12 -17.05 -49.23 64.05
C GLY A 12 -17.43 -48.59 65.39
N LEU A 13 -16.43 -48.13 66.14
CA LEU A 13 -16.59 -47.52 67.46
C LEU A 13 -16.23 -46.03 67.39
N ALA A 14 -16.82 -45.25 68.29
CA ALA A 14 -16.39 -43.88 68.52
C ALA A 14 -15.01 -43.87 69.21
N SER A 15 -14.23 -42.81 68.97
CA SER A 15 -12.98 -42.57 69.69
C SER A 15 -13.24 -42.49 71.20
N GLY A 16 -12.53 -43.30 71.99
CA GLY A 16 -12.67 -43.33 73.45
C GLY A 16 -13.62 -44.40 73.99
N ALA A 17 -14.11 -45.32 73.14
CA ALA A 17 -14.85 -46.49 73.62
C ALA A 17 -14.02 -47.32 74.63
N SER A 18 -14.71 -47.94 75.57
CA SER A 18 -14.13 -48.78 76.62
C SER A 18 -13.56 -50.09 76.08
N GLU A 19 -12.66 -50.72 76.84
CA GLU A 19 -12.09 -52.02 76.47
C GLU A 19 -13.17 -53.10 76.24
N LYS A 20 -14.24 -53.09 77.04
CA LYS A 20 -15.37 -54.02 76.86
C LYS A 20 -16.07 -53.84 75.52
N GLU A 21 -16.24 -52.60 75.08
CA GLU A 21 -16.84 -52.27 73.78
C GLU A 21 -15.91 -52.67 72.63
N ILE A 22 -14.60 -52.44 72.79
CA ILE A 22 -13.56 -52.88 71.84
C ILE A 22 -13.62 -54.39 71.64
N HIS A 23 -13.65 -55.17 72.72
CA HIS A 23 -13.75 -56.62 72.66
C HIS A 23 -15.06 -57.11 72.02
N THR A 24 -16.18 -56.46 72.36
CA THR A 24 -17.49 -56.80 71.82
C THR A 24 -17.56 -56.53 70.31
N ALA A 25 -17.06 -55.36 69.88
CA ALA A 25 -16.99 -54.98 68.47
C ALA A 25 -16.05 -55.92 67.70
N TYR A 26 -14.86 -56.19 68.23
CA TYR A 26 -13.90 -57.13 67.63
C TYR A 26 -14.52 -58.51 67.42
N ARG A 27 -15.20 -59.06 68.44
CA ARG A 27 -15.87 -60.37 68.32
C ARG A 27 -16.95 -60.35 67.22
N LYS A 28 -17.76 -59.30 67.16
CA LYS A 28 -18.81 -59.16 66.14
C LYS A 28 -18.23 -59.08 64.73
N GLN A 29 -17.17 -58.30 64.55
CA GLN A 29 -16.57 -58.07 63.23
C GLN A 29 -15.69 -59.22 62.76
N SER A 30 -14.87 -59.80 63.63
CA SER A 30 -14.01 -60.94 63.32
C SER A 30 -14.82 -62.15 62.85
N LEU A 31 -15.99 -62.41 63.43
CA LEU A 31 -16.89 -63.49 62.99
C LEU A 31 -17.41 -63.32 61.56
N ALA A 32 -17.48 -62.10 61.04
CA ALA A 32 -17.90 -61.83 59.67
C ALA A 32 -16.81 -62.14 58.64
N VAL A 33 -15.53 -62.00 59.04
CA VAL A 33 -14.36 -62.17 58.17
C VAL A 33 -13.51 -63.40 58.52
N HIS A 34 -13.97 -64.23 59.46
CA HIS A 34 -13.22 -65.39 59.93
C HIS A 34 -13.03 -66.43 58.80
N PRO A 35 -11.81 -66.95 58.58
CA PRO A 35 -11.51 -67.82 57.44
C PRO A 35 -12.35 -69.11 57.40
N ASP A 36 -12.76 -69.64 58.56
CA ASP A 36 -13.63 -70.83 58.65
C ASP A 36 -15.10 -70.54 58.27
N ARG A 37 -15.56 -69.29 58.45
CA ARG A 37 -16.97 -68.91 58.29
C ARG A 37 -17.21 -68.07 57.04
N TYR A 38 -16.18 -67.39 56.54
CA TYR A 38 -16.25 -66.55 55.36
C TYR A 38 -16.33 -67.41 54.09
N ARG A 39 -17.38 -67.21 53.30
CA ARG A 39 -17.64 -67.89 52.02
C ARG A 39 -17.78 -66.88 50.86
N GLY A 40 -17.34 -65.64 51.05
CA GLY A 40 -17.50 -64.56 50.07
C GLY A 40 -16.49 -64.61 48.93
N ALA A 41 -16.65 -63.68 47.98
CA ALA A 41 -15.86 -63.63 46.74
C ALA A 41 -14.40 -63.16 46.93
N ASP A 42 -14.05 -62.57 48.08
CA ASP A 42 -12.71 -62.04 48.35
C ASP A 42 -12.12 -62.58 49.68
N PRO A 43 -11.53 -63.79 49.66
CA PRO A 43 -10.92 -64.40 50.84
C PRO A 43 -9.68 -63.64 51.34
N GLU A 44 -8.88 -63.06 50.43
CA GLU A 44 -7.66 -62.34 50.80
C GLU A 44 -8.00 -61.00 51.47
N GLY A 45 -9.00 -60.27 50.96
CA GLY A 45 -9.49 -59.07 51.63
C GLY A 45 -10.11 -59.36 52.99
N ALA A 46 -10.83 -60.48 53.15
CA ALA A 46 -11.34 -60.91 54.45
C ALA A 46 -10.22 -61.22 55.44
N LYS A 47 -9.16 -61.93 54.99
CA LYS A 47 -7.97 -62.21 55.79
C LYS A 47 -7.25 -60.93 56.20
N GLN A 48 -7.05 -59.99 55.28
CA GLN A 48 -6.41 -58.71 55.59
C GLN A 48 -7.23 -57.91 56.62
N ARG A 49 -8.56 -57.86 56.46
CA ARG A 49 -9.44 -57.21 57.44
C ARG A 49 -9.40 -57.89 58.79
N PHE A 50 -9.33 -59.21 58.84
CA PHE A 50 -9.17 -59.95 60.10
C PHE A 50 -7.85 -59.59 60.80
N LEU A 51 -6.75 -59.49 60.06
CA LEU A 51 -5.46 -59.02 60.59
C LEU A 51 -5.56 -57.58 61.10
N ASP A 52 -6.18 -56.68 60.32
CA ASP A 52 -6.37 -55.28 60.72
C ASP A 52 -7.24 -55.13 61.97
N LEU A 53 -8.28 -55.96 62.11
CA LEU A 53 -9.13 -56.00 63.31
C LEU A 53 -8.37 -56.52 64.53
N THR A 54 -7.49 -57.49 64.34
CA THR A 54 -6.64 -58.04 65.40
C THR A 54 -5.62 -56.98 65.86
N GLU A 55 -4.93 -56.34 64.91
CA GLU A 55 -3.99 -55.23 65.16
C GLU A 55 -4.68 -54.06 65.89
N ALA A 56 -5.89 -53.70 65.45
CA ALA A 56 -6.71 -52.66 66.07
C ALA A 56 -7.06 -53.01 67.53
N LYS A 57 -7.53 -54.24 67.77
CA LYS A 57 -7.88 -54.70 69.12
C LYS A 57 -6.66 -54.71 70.03
N GLU A 58 -5.52 -55.23 69.58
CA GLU A 58 -4.30 -55.30 70.39
C GLU A 58 -3.76 -53.92 70.74
N THR A 59 -3.75 -53.01 69.76
CA THR A 59 -3.26 -51.64 69.96
C THR A 59 -4.18 -50.82 70.87
N LEU A 60 -5.50 -50.99 70.76
CA LEU A 60 -6.47 -50.21 71.54
C LEU A 60 -6.71 -50.76 72.95
N CYS A 61 -6.45 -52.03 73.21
CA CYS A 61 -6.58 -52.63 74.55
C CYS A 61 -5.43 -52.22 75.49
N ASP A 62 -4.21 -52.03 75.00
CA ASP A 62 -3.11 -51.51 75.81
C ASP A 62 -3.12 -49.97 75.81
N GLU A 63 -3.36 -49.36 76.97
CA GLU A 63 -3.38 -47.90 77.15
C GLU A 63 -2.10 -47.22 76.66
N LYS A 64 -0.93 -47.83 76.87
CA LYS A 64 0.36 -47.27 76.43
C LYS A 64 0.49 -47.36 74.92
N ALA A 65 0.13 -48.50 74.33
CA ALA A 65 0.13 -48.69 72.89
C ALA A 65 -0.87 -47.75 72.19
N ARG A 66 -2.08 -47.63 72.74
CA ARG A 66 -3.13 -46.72 72.27
C ARG A 66 -2.64 -45.28 72.22
N ARG A 67 -2.09 -44.77 73.32
CA ARG A 67 -1.55 -43.40 73.38
C ARG A 67 -0.40 -43.19 72.40
N ALA A 68 0.51 -44.16 72.28
CA ALA A 68 1.63 -44.07 71.35
C ALA A 68 1.14 -44.03 69.88
N TRP A 69 0.16 -44.87 69.54
CA TRP A 69 -0.48 -44.89 68.22
C TRP A 69 -1.23 -43.59 67.92
N GLU A 70 -2.04 -43.09 68.85
CA GLU A 70 -2.77 -41.81 68.68
C GLU A 70 -1.80 -40.64 68.47
N LYS A 71 -0.71 -40.59 69.26
CA LYS A 71 0.35 -39.60 69.10
C LYS A 71 1.03 -39.71 67.74
N ALA A 72 1.36 -40.93 67.29
CA ALA A 72 1.97 -41.15 65.99
C ALA A 72 1.04 -40.76 64.84
N ARG A 73 -0.26 -41.09 64.95
CA ARG A 73 -1.29 -40.70 63.98
C ARG A 73 -1.45 -39.18 63.91
N ALA A 74 -1.51 -38.50 65.05
CA ALA A 74 -1.58 -37.04 65.11
C ALA A 74 -0.34 -36.38 64.50
N ALA A 75 0.86 -36.89 64.80
CA ALA A 75 2.10 -36.39 64.23
C ALA A 75 2.17 -36.60 62.71
N ALA A 76 1.74 -37.77 62.21
CA ALA A 76 1.67 -38.04 60.78
C ALA A 76 0.69 -37.12 60.06
N ALA A 77 -0.49 -36.86 60.65
CA ALA A 77 -1.47 -35.91 60.13
C ALA A 77 -0.92 -34.48 60.09
N ALA A 78 -0.27 -34.04 61.17
CA ALA A 78 0.39 -32.73 61.21
C ALA A 78 1.50 -32.58 60.15
N ALA A 79 2.33 -33.62 59.98
CA ALA A 79 3.37 -33.63 58.94
C ALA A 79 2.79 -33.64 57.52
N ALA A 80 1.65 -34.32 57.28
CA ALA A 80 0.95 -34.26 56.01
C ALA A 80 0.38 -32.85 55.75
N ALA A 81 -0.25 -32.24 56.75
CA ALA A 81 -0.78 -30.87 56.65
C ALA A 81 0.34 -29.84 56.38
N ALA A 82 1.48 -29.95 57.07
CA ALA A 82 2.63 -29.09 56.84
C ALA A 82 3.20 -29.22 55.42
N ARG A 83 3.29 -30.45 54.88
CA ARG A 83 3.70 -30.69 53.50
C ARG A 83 2.71 -30.09 52.49
N ALA A 84 1.41 -30.25 52.72
CA ALA A 84 0.38 -29.66 51.86
C ALA A 84 0.44 -28.13 51.88
N ALA A 85 0.60 -27.52 53.05
CA ALA A 85 0.75 -26.07 53.18
C ALA A 85 2.00 -25.55 52.45
N HIS A 86 3.13 -26.24 52.57
CA HIS A 86 4.35 -25.88 51.86
C HIS A 86 4.19 -25.98 50.33
N ALA A 87 3.55 -27.04 49.83
CA ALA A 87 3.26 -27.21 48.41
C ALA A 87 2.33 -26.10 47.89
N ALA A 88 1.27 -25.75 48.63
CA ALA A 88 0.36 -24.67 48.29
C ALA A 88 1.07 -23.31 48.24
N ALA A 89 1.93 -23.01 49.22
CA ALA A 89 2.72 -21.77 49.24
C ALA A 89 3.66 -21.67 48.03
N ARG A 90 4.31 -22.78 47.65
CA ARG A 90 5.17 -22.84 46.45
C ARG A 90 4.38 -22.65 45.16
N ALA A 91 3.18 -23.23 45.06
CA ALA A 91 2.29 -23.06 43.92
C ALA A 91 1.85 -21.59 43.78
N ALA A 92 1.40 -20.95 44.87
CA ALA A 92 0.99 -19.56 44.88
C ALA A 92 2.14 -18.60 44.48
N GLN A 93 3.36 -18.84 44.97
CA GLN A 93 4.55 -18.08 44.54
C GLN A 93 4.86 -18.30 43.05
N GLY A 94 4.64 -19.50 42.53
CA GLY A 94 4.81 -19.83 41.11
C GLY A 94 3.78 -19.12 40.21
N GLU A 95 2.53 -19.02 40.65
CA GLU A 95 1.45 -18.35 39.91
C GLU A 95 1.74 -16.85 39.73
N GLY A 96 2.18 -16.16 40.78
CA GLY A 96 2.57 -14.74 40.69
C GLY A 96 3.71 -14.52 39.68
N ARG A 97 4.75 -15.36 39.75
CA ARG A 97 5.88 -15.30 38.80
C ARG A 97 5.46 -15.61 37.36
N ARG A 98 4.55 -16.58 37.17
CA ARG A 98 4.01 -16.94 35.85
C ARG A 98 3.22 -15.78 35.25
N ARG A 99 2.32 -15.16 36.01
CA ARG A 99 1.54 -13.99 35.57
C ARG A 99 2.43 -12.81 35.20
N LEU A 100 3.47 -12.54 35.99
CA LEU A 100 4.44 -11.49 35.69
C LEU A 100 5.17 -11.76 34.37
N ARG A 101 5.64 -13.00 34.16
CA ARG A 101 6.30 -13.40 32.92
C ARG A 101 5.37 -13.23 31.70
N GLU A 102 4.15 -13.74 31.80
CA GLU A 102 3.16 -13.62 30.72
C GLU A 102 2.82 -12.15 30.41
N ALA A 103 2.72 -11.30 31.43
CA ALA A 103 2.48 -9.87 31.23
C ALA A 103 3.65 -9.16 30.54
N LEU A 104 4.90 -9.52 30.88
CA LEU A 104 6.09 -8.99 30.21
C LEU A 104 6.15 -9.44 28.74
N GLU A 105 5.97 -10.74 28.47
CA GLU A 105 5.94 -11.28 27.11
C GLU A 105 4.83 -10.66 26.27
N ALA A 106 3.64 -10.43 26.85
CA ALA A 106 2.54 -9.76 26.15
C ALA A 106 2.89 -8.30 25.79
N ARG A 107 3.58 -7.59 26.70
CA ARG A 107 4.00 -6.19 26.48
C ARG A 107 5.11 -6.09 25.44
N GLU A 108 6.11 -6.98 25.50
CA GLU A 108 7.16 -7.08 24.49
C GLU A 108 6.57 -7.44 23.13
N GLY A 109 5.65 -8.41 23.08
CA GLY A 109 4.97 -8.78 21.85
C GLY A 109 4.09 -7.66 21.28
N ALA A 110 3.46 -6.84 22.13
CA ALA A 110 2.71 -5.68 21.67
C ALA A 110 3.61 -4.59 21.09
N ALA A 111 4.77 -4.32 21.73
CA ALA A 111 5.76 -3.38 21.21
C ALA A 111 6.31 -3.85 19.85
N ALA A 112 6.70 -5.12 19.73
CA ALA A 112 7.20 -5.68 18.48
C ALA A 112 6.19 -5.60 17.33
N ARG A 113 4.89 -5.83 17.61
CA ARG A 113 3.84 -5.65 16.59
C ARG A 113 3.68 -4.20 16.15
N GLY A 114 3.74 -3.26 17.10
CA GLY A 114 3.69 -1.83 16.77
C GLY A 114 4.89 -1.38 15.93
N GLU A 115 6.09 -1.88 16.25
CA GLU A 115 7.29 -1.64 15.44
C GLU A 115 7.17 -2.23 14.02
N GLU A 116 6.60 -3.43 13.88
CA GLU A 116 6.39 -4.06 12.59
C GLU A 116 5.34 -3.31 11.75
N GLU A 117 4.27 -2.83 12.37
CA GLU A 117 3.23 -2.01 11.73
C GLU A 117 3.81 -0.70 11.21
N LEU A 118 4.54 0.05 12.05
CA LEU A 118 5.24 1.27 11.65
C LEU A 118 6.19 1.02 10.47
N ARG A 119 6.96 -0.06 10.52
CA ARG A 119 7.86 -0.41 9.41
C ARG A 119 7.10 -0.67 8.10
N ARG A 120 5.95 -1.34 8.17
CA ARG A 120 5.12 -1.57 6.97
C ARG A 120 4.56 -0.27 6.42
N GLU A 121 4.05 0.60 7.29
CA GLU A 121 3.59 1.94 6.90
C GLU A 121 4.72 2.77 6.26
N GLU A 122 5.93 2.73 6.84
CA GLU A 122 7.11 3.39 6.29
C GLU A 122 7.50 2.81 4.92
N GLU A 123 7.48 1.49 4.75
CA GLU A 123 7.76 0.83 3.48
C GLU A 123 6.71 1.19 2.41
N GLU A 124 5.43 1.22 2.77
CA GLU A 124 4.33 1.65 1.90
C GLU A 124 4.44 3.13 1.52
N ALA A 125 4.71 4.01 2.49
CA ALA A 125 4.95 5.43 2.25
C ALA A 125 6.16 5.64 1.34
N ALA A 126 7.25 4.91 1.58
CA ALA A 126 8.43 4.95 0.72
C ALA A 126 8.12 4.43 -0.69
N ALA A 127 7.30 3.39 -0.82
CA ALA A 127 6.86 2.89 -2.12
C ALA A 127 5.99 3.91 -2.86
N ALA A 128 5.09 4.60 -2.15
CA ALA A 128 4.26 5.67 -2.71
C ALA A 128 5.12 6.83 -3.22
N LEU A 129 6.08 7.30 -2.41
CA LEU A 129 7.02 8.34 -2.82
C LEU A 129 7.86 7.91 -4.04
N ARG A 130 8.32 6.65 -4.08
CA ARG A 130 9.06 6.15 -5.25
C ARG A 130 8.22 6.18 -6.52
N ARG A 131 6.95 5.77 -6.45
CA ARG A 131 5.99 5.83 -7.58
C ARG A 131 5.76 7.27 -8.02
N GLU A 132 5.60 8.18 -7.08
CA GLU A 132 5.44 9.61 -7.32
C GLU A 132 6.65 10.19 -8.07
N MET A 133 7.86 9.92 -7.57
CA MET A 133 9.10 10.35 -8.20
C MET A 133 9.26 9.78 -9.60
N GLU A 134 8.87 8.53 -9.83
CA GLU A 134 8.91 7.91 -11.16
C GLU A 134 7.93 8.60 -12.12
N ARG A 135 6.73 8.94 -11.65
CA ARG A 135 5.75 9.69 -12.44
C ARG A 135 6.28 11.06 -12.84
N LEU A 136 6.78 11.85 -11.88
CA LEU A 136 7.36 13.17 -12.15
C LEU A 136 8.56 13.09 -13.10
N ARG A 137 9.43 12.08 -12.94
CA ARG A 137 10.53 11.84 -13.89
C ARG A 137 10.02 11.50 -15.29
N ARG A 138 8.93 10.75 -15.41
CA ARG A 138 8.30 10.43 -16.71
C ARG A 138 7.67 11.67 -17.34
N GLU A 139 6.95 12.46 -16.57
CA GLU A 139 6.36 13.74 -16.99
C GLU A 139 7.45 14.69 -17.47
N GLY A 140 8.51 14.90 -16.67
CA GLY A 140 9.65 15.72 -17.06
C GLY A 140 10.36 15.23 -18.33
N ARG A 141 10.46 13.90 -18.56
CA ARG A 141 10.98 13.36 -19.83
C ARG A 141 10.08 13.68 -21.03
N LEU A 142 8.77 13.67 -20.84
CA LEU A 142 7.80 14.02 -21.90
C LEU A 142 7.82 15.51 -22.18
N GLU A 143 7.87 16.34 -21.14
CA GLU A 143 8.02 17.79 -21.26
C GLU A 143 9.30 18.16 -21.98
N ALA A 144 10.45 17.59 -21.59
CA ALA A 144 11.72 17.82 -22.27
C ALA A 144 11.68 17.39 -23.75
N ARG A 145 10.96 16.30 -24.08
CA ARG A 145 10.74 15.89 -25.47
C ARG A 145 9.82 16.84 -26.23
N GLY A 146 8.76 17.33 -25.57
CA GLY A 146 7.84 18.32 -26.14
C GLY A 146 8.52 19.66 -26.36
N GLU A 147 9.33 20.11 -25.42
CA GLU A 147 10.16 21.31 -25.51
C GLU A 147 11.23 21.16 -26.59
N LYS A 148 11.90 20.00 -26.69
CA LYS A 148 12.82 19.71 -27.79
C LYS A 148 12.11 19.77 -29.15
N ARG A 149 10.92 19.18 -29.29
CA ARG A 149 10.12 19.28 -30.53
C ARG A 149 9.69 20.72 -30.83
N ARG A 150 9.28 21.49 -29.82
CA ARG A 150 8.95 22.91 -29.97
C ARG A 150 10.16 23.69 -30.46
N ARG A 151 11.33 23.49 -29.84
CA ARG A 151 12.60 24.13 -30.24
C ARG A 151 13.08 23.69 -31.64
N GLU A 152 12.89 22.42 -32.01
CA GLU A 152 13.17 21.91 -33.36
C GLU A 152 12.21 22.51 -34.40
N GLY A 153 10.93 22.69 -34.04
CA GLY A 153 9.93 23.37 -34.87
C GLY A 153 10.19 24.88 -35.01
N GLU A 154 10.59 25.55 -33.92
CA GLU A 154 11.06 26.94 -33.91
C GLU A 154 12.38 27.11 -34.69
N GLY A 155 13.13 26.02 -34.92
CA GLY A 155 14.36 25.95 -35.72
C GLY A 155 14.15 25.61 -37.20
N ALA A 156 12.97 25.11 -37.59
CA ALA A 156 12.65 24.80 -38.98
C ALA A 156 12.22 26.06 -39.76
N LEU A 157 12.76 26.25 -40.95
CA LEU A 157 12.25 27.27 -41.87
C LEU A 157 10.87 26.86 -42.39
N PRO A 158 9.92 27.81 -42.54
CA PRO A 158 8.61 27.52 -43.13
C PRO A 158 8.73 26.92 -44.52
N GLU A 159 7.70 26.17 -44.95
CA GLU A 159 7.72 25.47 -46.23
C GLU A 159 8.01 26.43 -47.40
N GLY A 160 8.94 26.05 -48.27
CA GLY A 160 9.37 26.88 -49.40
C GLY A 160 10.51 27.86 -49.09
N TRP A 161 10.84 28.14 -47.82
CA TRP A 161 11.97 28.99 -47.44
C TRP A 161 13.27 28.22 -47.28
N ARG A 162 14.38 28.82 -47.72
CA ARG A 162 15.73 28.26 -47.67
C ARG A 162 16.71 29.31 -47.16
N GLU A 163 17.75 28.83 -46.50
CA GLU A 163 18.86 29.63 -45.99
C GLU A 163 20.02 29.63 -47.00
N ALA A 164 20.69 30.77 -47.18
CA ALA A 164 21.92 30.88 -47.95
C ALA A 164 22.86 31.89 -47.29
N GLU A 165 24.17 31.67 -47.43
CA GLU A 165 25.20 32.55 -46.89
C GLU A 165 25.89 33.31 -48.03
N ALA A 166 26.00 34.63 -47.90
CA ALA A 166 26.76 35.47 -48.81
C ALA A 166 27.64 36.44 -48.02
N GLY A 167 28.95 36.39 -48.25
CA GLY A 167 29.91 37.31 -47.61
C GLY A 167 29.94 37.22 -46.08
N GLY A 168 29.68 36.05 -45.50
CA GLY A 168 29.69 35.83 -44.05
C GLY A 168 28.38 36.21 -43.35
N ARG A 169 27.33 36.60 -44.09
CA ARG A 169 25.99 36.86 -43.53
C ARG A 169 24.95 35.93 -44.14
N VAL A 170 24.11 35.36 -43.29
CA VAL A 170 22.98 34.53 -43.67
C VAL A 170 21.81 35.39 -44.15
N TYR A 171 21.19 34.99 -45.25
CA TYR A 171 19.90 35.50 -45.73
C TYR A 171 18.96 34.34 -46.05
N TYR A 172 17.66 34.63 -46.08
CA TYR A 172 16.61 33.65 -46.32
C TYR A 172 15.90 33.98 -47.63
N TYR A 173 15.60 32.96 -48.43
CA TYR A 173 14.89 33.13 -49.70
C TYR A 173 13.80 32.08 -49.88
N HIS A 174 12.71 32.47 -50.53
CA HIS A 174 11.61 31.57 -50.85
C HIS A 174 11.83 30.95 -52.24
N ALA A 175 11.88 29.63 -52.34
CA ALA A 175 12.21 28.92 -53.58
C ALA A 175 11.16 29.08 -54.70
N ALA A 176 9.87 29.13 -54.35
CA ALA A 176 8.80 29.33 -55.33
C ALA A 176 8.69 30.78 -55.84
N THR A 177 8.70 31.76 -54.93
CA THR A 177 8.44 33.18 -55.24
C THR A 177 9.69 34.01 -55.48
N ARG A 178 10.87 33.47 -55.15
CA ARG A 178 12.18 34.16 -55.17
C ARG A 178 12.24 35.39 -54.26
N ALA A 179 11.35 35.52 -53.28
CA ALA A 179 11.46 36.55 -52.25
C ALA A 179 12.74 36.33 -51.43
N THR A 180 13.44 37.40 -51.06
CA THR A 180 14.66 37.34 -50.23
C THR A 180 14.54 38.30 -49.05
N GLN A 181 14.99 37.89 -47.87
CA GLN A 181 15.00 38.71 -46.66
C GLN A 181 16.17 38.34 -45.75
N TRP A 182 16.57 39.28 -44.88
CA TRP A 182 17.68 39.08 -43.96
C TRP A 182 17.27 38.54 -42.59
N GLU A 183 15.97 38.62 -42.25
CA GLU A 183 15.41 38.10 -41.00
C GLU A 183 14.79 36.72 -41.24
N ARG A 184 14.86 35.83 -40.25
CA ARG A 184 14.32 34.47 -40.41
C ARG A 184 12.80 34.54 -40.45
N PRO A 185 12.14 34.03 -41.50
CA PRO A 185 10.70 34.09 -41.62
C PRO A 185 10.04 33.21 -40.55
N GLU A 186 9.22 33.82 -39.69
CA GLU A 186 8.37 33.09 -38.74
C GLU A 186 7.20 32.45 -39.49
N ALA A 187 6.77 31.26 -39.06
CA ALA A 187 5.75 30.48 -39.77
C ALA A 187 4.47 31.27 -40.11
N ALA A 188 4.02 32.18 -39.23
CA ALA A 188 2.84 33.02 -39.48
C ALA A 188 3.10 34.22 -40.41
N ALA A 189 4.30 34.80 -40.40
CA ALA A 189 4.67 35.91 -41.29
C ALA A 189 5.06 35.42 -42.70
N ALA A 190 5.53 34.18 -42.80
CA ALA A 190 5.99 33.52 -44.02
C ALA A 190 4.88 33.27 -45.05
N GLU A 191 3.67 32.89 -44.60
CA GLU A 191 2.52 32.68 -45.47
C GLU A 191 2.04 34.00 -46.11
N GLY A 192 1.98 35.08 -45.32
CA GLY A 192 1.58 36.40 -45.82
C GLY A 192 2.57 36.99 -46.83
N ALA A 193 3.88 36.83 -46.57
CA ALA A 193 4.93 37.31 -47.48
C ALA A 193 5.01 36.51 -48.78
N ALA A 194 4.78 35.19 -48.74
CA ALA A 194 4.73 34.35 -49.94
C ALA A 194 3.51 34.69 -50.81
N ALA A 195 2.33 34.87 -50.21
CA ALA A 195 1.12 35.29 -50.93
C ALA A 195 1.30 36.65 -51.64
N ALA A 196 1.86 37.65 -50.94
CA ALA A 196 2.14 38.96 -51.52
C ALA A 196 3.19 38.91 -52.65
N ALA A 197 4.18 38.02 -52.57
CA ALA A 197 5.21 37.86 -53.61
C ALA A 197 4.69 37.15 -54.88
N VAL A 198 3.78 36.18 -54.74
CA VAL A 198 3.08 35.56 -55.89
C VAL A 198 2.22 36.61 -56.60
N GLU A 199 1.45 37.39 -55.85
CA GLU A 199 0.62 38.49 -56.40
C GLU A 199 1.47 39.56 -57.11
N ALA A 200 2.65 39.87 -56.56
CA ALA A 200 3.61 40.76 -57.21
C ALA A 200 4.17 40.18 -58.53
N GLN A 201 4.46 38.88 -58.62
CA GLN A 201 4.88 38.24 -59.90
C GLN A 201 3.75 38.21 -60.94
N GLU A 202 2.51 37.97 -60.53
CA GLU A 202 1.33 38.10 -61.41
C GLU A 202 1.19 39.54 -61.92
N SER A 203 1.39 40.55 -61.08
CA SER A 203 1.34 41.94 -61.52
C SER A 203 2.44 42.29 -62.54
N VAL A 204 3.65 41.74 -62.41
CA VAL A 204 4.77 41.98 -63.34
C VAL A 204 4.54 41.27 -64.68
N THR A 205 4.01 40.06 -64.66
CA THR A 205 3.66 39.32 -65.89
C THR A 205 2.51 39.99 -66.63
N LEU A 206 1.46 40.41 -65.93
CA LEU A 206 0.37 41.20 -66.50
C LEU A 206 0.84 42.55 -67.04
N ARG A 207 1.77 43.23 -66.35
CA ARG A 207 2.38 44.49 -66.80
C ARG A 207 3.19 44.32 -68.09
N ARG A 208 3.94 43.22 -68.23
CA ARG A 208 4.68 42.88 -69.47
C ARG A 208 3.74 42.57 -70.63
N LEU A 209 2.64 41.87 -70.39
CA LEU A 209 1.61 41.61 -71.40
C LEU A 209 0.93 42.92 -71.86
N ARG A 210 0.64 43.83 -70.93
CA ARG A 210 0.07 45.14 -71.24
C ARG A 210 1.01 46.03 -72.06
N GLN A 211 2.29 46.08 -71.71
CA GLN A 211 3.30 46.81 -72.49
C GLN A 211 3.53 46.21 -73.89
N ALA A 212 3.44 44.89 -74.03
CA ALA A 212 3.50 44.24 -75.34
C ALA A 212 2.28 44.61 -76.21
N ALA A 213 1.08 44.67 -75.61
CA ALA A 213 -0.13 45.11 -76.31
C ALA A 213 -0.07 46.60 -76.72
N GLU A 214 0.47 47.48 -75.87
CA GLU A 214 0.67 48.90 -76.21
C GLU A 214 1.69 49.10 -77.34
N ARG A 215 2.78 48.32 -77.36
CA ARG A 215 3.74 48.33 -78.48
C ARG A 215 3.08 47.95 -79.80
N GLN A 216 2.22 46.93 -79.81
CA GLN A 216 1.49 46.54 -81.02
C GLN A 216 0.53 47.65 -81.50
N ARG A 217 -0.07 48.43 -80.59
CA ARG A 217 -0.92 49.57 -80.94
C ARG A 217 -0.12 50.71 -81.57
N LEU A 218 1.04 51.05 -81.00
CA LEU A 218 1.90 52.11 -81.54
C LEU A 218 2.49 51.77 -82.91
N VAL A 219 2.80 50.48 -83.15
CA VAL A 219 3.21 50.02 -84.49
C VAL A 219 2.08 50.24 -85.51
N ARG A 220 0.84 49.88 -85.16
CA ARG A 220 -0.33 50.17 -86.02
C ARG A 220 -0.52 51.67 -86.28
N GLN A 221 -0.36 52.50 -85.27
CA GLN A 221 -0.55 53.95 -85.39
C GLN A 221 0.53 54.60 -86.26
N MET A 222 1.78 54.11 -86.19
CA MET A 222 2.87 54.52 -87.08
C MET A 222 2.65 54.10 -88.54
N GLU A 223 1.97 52.97 -88.79
CA GLU A 223 1.57 52.54 -90.14
C GLU A 223 0.47 53.45 -90.71
N GLU A 224 -0.43 53.99 -89.87
CA GLU A 224 -1.51 54.89 -90.26
C GLU A 224 -1.04 56.34 -90.50
N GLU A 225 -0.14 56.87 -89.67
CA GLU A 225 0.34 58.27 -89.76
C GLU A 225 1.40 58.50 -90.85
N GLY A 226 2.01 57.44 -91.42
CA GLY A 226 2.88 57.56 -92.60
C GLY A 226 2.15 57.76 -93.94
N GLY A 227 0.81 57.79 -93.93
CA GLY A 227 -0.01 57.58 -95.12
C GLY A 227 -0.75 58.79 -95.73
N GLY A 228 -0.76 60.00 -95.14
CA GLY A 228 -1.67 61.02 -95.67
C GLY A 228 -1.45 62.47 -95.26
N GLU A 229 -0.71 63.23 -96.07
CA GLU A 229 -0.85 64.69 -96.15
C GLU A 229 -0.77 65.17 -97.61
N ALA A 230 -1.92 65.23 -98.28
CA ALA A 230 -2.13 66.00 -99.50
C ALA A 230 -3.59 66.48 -99.64
N ARG A 231 -3.76 67.79 -99.35
CA ARG A 231 -4.71 68.76 -99.96
C ARG A 231 -6.10 68.99 -99.35
N ARG A 232 -6.32 70.31 -99.17
CA ARG A 232 -7.56 71.14 -99.24
C ARG A 232 -8.56 70.96 -98.10
N GLY A 233 -9.09 72.01 -97.48
CA GLY A 233 -9.34 73.38 -97.93
C GLY A 233 -10.85 73.60 -98.10
N GLU A 234 -11.36 74.73 -97.58
CA GLU A 234 -12.76 75.22 -97.57
C GLU A 234 -13.65 74.67 -96.44
N ALA A 235 -13.99 75.45 -95.40
CA ALA A 235 -14.79 76.69 -95.30
C ALA A 235 -16.29 76.41 -95.02
N GLY A 236 -16.81 76.98 -93.92
CA GLY A 236 -18.22 77.36 -93.81
C GLY A 236 -18.98 76.91 -92.55
N GLY A 237 -19.49 77.91 -91.81
CA GLY A 237 -20.65 77.83 -90.89
C GLY A 237 -20.31 77.41 -89.46
N GLY A 238 -20.44 78.25 -88.42
CA GLY A 238 -21.59 79.10 -88.09
C GLY A 238 -22.57 78.28 -87.23
N GLU A 239 -22.27 78.09 -85.94
CA GLU A 239 -22.85 78.84 -84.80
C GLU A 239 -24.35 78.58 -84.57
N ALA A 240 -24.65 77.89 -83.46
CA ALA A 240 -25.82 78.07 -82.57
C ALA A 240 -25.51 77.23 -81.31
N GLU A 241 -25.25 77.86 -80.17
CA GLU A 241 -26.24 78.10 -79.09
C GLU A 241 -26.79 76.77 -78.52
N GLY A 242 -26.73 76.47 -77.23
CA GLY A 242 -26.39 77.25 -76.04
C GLY A 242 -26.86 76.49 -74.79
N GLY A 243 -26.48 77.01 -73.61
CA GLY A 243 -27.13 76.77 -72.32
C GLY A 243 -26.85 75.42 -71.64
N GLU A 244 -26.11 75.39 -70.52
CA GLU A 244 -26.58 75.69 -69.15
C GLU A 244 -27.10 74.41 -68.46
N THR A 245 -26.28 73.76 -67.63
CA THR A 245 -25.99 74.01 -66.18
C THR A 245 -26.92 73.24 -65.25
N GLU A 246 -26.26 72.55 -64.31
CA GLU A 246 -26.71 72.09 -62.98
C GLU A 246 -27.98 72.73 -62.41
N ALA A 247 -28.87 71.89 -61.87
CA ALA A 247 -29.16 71.73 -60.43
C ALA A 247 -30.44 70.91 -60.22
#